data_AF-A0A1Q3AUR4-F1
#
_entry.id   AF-A0A1Q3AUR4-F1
#
_cell.length_a   1.000
_cell.length_b   1.000
_cell.length_c   1.000
_cell.angle_alpha   90.00
_cell.angle_beta   90.00
_cell.angle_gamma   90.00
#
_symmetry.space_group_name_H-M   'P 1'
#
loop_
_entity.id
_entity.type
_entity.pdbx_description
1 polymer ?
#
loop_
_entity_poly.entity_id
_entity_poly.type
_entity_poly.pdbx_seq_one_letter_code
_entity_poly.pdbx_strand_id
1 'polypeptide(L)'
;MYAHFNDIINALKGLGKVYTNRELVSKIVRCLPKSWEAKVTTIEEAKDLSTLPLEDLLGSLMTHELRMSDQERNEPKKKTIALTASTGEESNEDKDEMALLTKRITRILLDKNNSSNK
;
A
#
# COMPACT_ATOMS: atom_id res chain seq x y z
N MET A 1 3.13 -13.41 7.37
CA MET A 1 4.50 -13.71 6.91
C MET A 1 5.40 -14.09 8.07
N TYR A 2 5.37 -13.32 9.17
CA TYR A 2 6.10 -13.61 10.40
C TYR A 2 5.90 -15.06 10.93
N ALA A 3 4.64 -15.50 11.05
CA ALA A 3 4.32 -16.81 11.61
C ALA A 3 4.96 -17.96 10.80
N HIS A 4 4.92 -17.85 9.48
CA HIS A 4 5.51 -18.84 8.58
C HIS A 4 7.04 -18.94 8.74
N PHE A 5 7.73 -17.80 8.91
CA PHE A 5 9.17 -17.80 9.20
C PHE A 5 9.48 -18.47 10.54
N ASN A 6 8.68 -18.19 11.57
CA ASN A 6 8.88 -18.78 12.89
C ASN A 6 8.67 -20.32 12.87
N ASP A 7 7.66 -20.79 12.14
CA ASP A 7 7.40 -22.23 11.97
C ASP A 7 8.54 -22.93 11.24
N ILE A 8 9.08 -22.33 10.18
CA ILE A 8 10.24 -22.85 9.45
C ILE A 8 11.47 -22.92 10.36
N ILE A 9 11.75 -21.87 11.14
CA ILE A 9 12.90 -21.84 12.06
C ILE A 9 12.76 -22.95 13.12
N ASN A 10 11.56 -23.13 13.66
CA ASN A 10 11.29 -24.17 14.66
C ASN A 10 11.40 -25.58 14.06
N ALA A 11 10.88 -25.81 12.85
CA ALA A 11 11.04 -27.07 12.15
C ALA A 11 12.51 -27.39 11.88
N LEU A 12 13.30 -26.41 11.43
CA LEU A 12 14.74 -26.57 11.18
C LEU A 12 15.51 -26.93 12.45
N LYS A 13 15.19 -26.29 13.57
CA LYS A 13 15.74 -26.64 14.90
C LYS A 13 15.40 -28.07 15.30
N GLY A 14 14.15 -28.50 15.09
CA GLY A 14 13.71 -29.88 15.36
C GLY A 14 14.41 -30.93 14.50
N LEU A 15 14.85 -30.56 13.30
CA LEU A 15 15.65 -31.40 12.40
C LEU A 15 17.15 -31.43 12.74
N GLY A 16 17.58 -30.75 13.82
CA GLY A 16 18.99 -30.66 14.21
C GLY A 16 19.85 -29.74 13.33
N LYS A 17 19.23 -29.03 12.38
CA LYS A 17 19.93 -28.01 11.57
C LYS A 17 19.89 -26.68 12.30
N VAL A 18 20.97 -26.41 13.03
CA VAL A 18 21.18 -25.12 13.69
C VAL A 18 21.88 -24.17 12.73
N TYR A 19 21.22 -23.07 12.39
CA TYR A 19 21.82 -21.99 11.63
C TYR A 19 22.34 -20.90 12.57
N THR A 20 23.42 -20.26 12.18
CA THR A 20 23.90 -19.06 12.86
C THR A 20 22.91 -17.90 12.66
N ASN A 21 22.92 -16.93 13.58
CA ASN A 21 22.00 -15.79 13.51
C ASN A 21 22.10 -15.06 12.16
N ARG A 22 23.33 -14.82 11.69
CA ARG A 22 23.64 -14.25 10.37
C ARG A 22 23.00 -15.02 9.22
N GLU A 23 23.06 -16.34 9.24
CA GLU A 23 22.47 -17.17 8.18
C GLU A 23 20.95 -17.11 8.18
N LEU A 24 20.33 -17.11 9.36
CA LEU A 24 18.88 -16.95 9.51
C LEU A 24 18.44 -15.59 8.98
N VAL A 25 19.10 -14.51 9.42
CA VAL A 25 18.83 -13.14 8.96
C VAL A 25 18.95 -13.05 7.43
N SER A 26 20.05 -13.53 6.85
CA SER A 26 20.25 -13.49 5.39
C SER A 26 19.20 -14.30 4.62
N LYS A 27 18.81 -15.47 5.13
CA LYS A 27 17.76 -16.30 4.51
C LYS A 27 16.39 -15.64 4.59
N ILE A 28 16.03 -15.05 5.74
CA ILE A 28 14.75 -14.36 5.91
C ILE A 28 14.66 -13.18 4.95
N VAL A 29 15.71 -12.35 4.90
CA VAL A 29 15.79 -11.19 4.00
C VAL A 29 15.63 -11.60 2.53
N ARG A 30 16.28 -12.69 2.11
CA ARG A 30 16.17 -13.22 0.72
C ARG A 30 14.81 -13.83 0.39
N CYS A 31 14.09 -14.33 1.40
CA CYS A 31 12.78 -14.97 1.21
C CYS A 31 11.60 -13.97 1.30
N LEU A 32 11.87 -12.68 1.53
CA LEU A 32 10.86 -11.64 1.55
C LEU A 32 10.28 -11.40 0.13
N PRO A 33 8.95 -11.15 -0.01
CA PRO A 33 8.34 -10.82 -1.29
C PRO A 33 8.83 -9.48 -1.84
N LYS A 34 8.67 -9.29 -3.15
CA LYS A 34 9.07 -8.05 -3.85
C LYS A 34 8.43 -6.77 -3.29
N SER A 35 7.23 -6.86 -2.71
CA SER A 35 6.58 -5.73 -2.04
C SER A 35 7.36 -5.17 -0.84
N TRP A 36 8.37 -5.92 -0.37
CA TRP A 36 9.26 -5.54 0.74
C TRP A 36 10.63 -5.06 0.26
N GLU A 37 10.91 -4.97 -1.05
CA GLU A 37 12.23 -4.58 -1.58
C GLU A 37 12.75 -3.28 -0.96
N ALA A 38 11.92 -2.23 -0.90
CA ALA A 38 12.32 -0.95 -0.31
C ALA A 38 12.75 -1.09 1.17
N LYS A 39 12.09 -1.98 1.92
CA LYS A 39 12.41 -2.26 3.32
C LYS A 39 13.70 -3.09 3.43
N VAL A 40 13.89 -4.07 2.55
CA VAL A 40 15.11 -4.88 2.46
C VAL A 40 16.32 -4.00 2.16
N THR A 41 16.23 -3.13 1.14
CA THR A 41 17.30 -2.18 0.79
C THR A 41 17.63 -1.25 1.97
N THR A 42 16.61 -0.71 2.64
CA THR A 42 16.84 0.12 3.84
C THR A 42 17.55 -0.67 4.95
N ILE A 43 17.22 -1.94 5.14
CA ILE A 43 17.87 -2.78 6.16
C ILE A 43 19.33 -3.05 5.78
N GLU A 44 19.59 -3.38 4.52
CA GLU A 44 20.94 -3.63 3.99
C GLU A 44 21.82 -2.38 4.03
N GLU A 45 21.26 -1.19 3.81
CA GLU A 45 21.98 0.09 3.87
C GLU A 45 22.19 0.59 5.31
N ALA A 46 21.20 0.42 6.19
CA ALA A 46 21.23 0.99 7.53
C ALA A 46 21.93 0.10 8.57
N LYS A 47 21.96 -1.22 8.37
CA LYS A 47 22.53 -2.16 9.35
C LYS A 47 23.27 -3.30 8.67
N ASP A 48 24.39 -3.70 9.27
CA ASP A 48 25.08 -4.93 8.87
C ASP A 48 24.24 -6.16 9.30
N LEU A 49 23.75 -6.92 8.31
CA LEU A 49 22.99 -8.16 8.47
C LEU A 49 23.69 -9.21 9.34
N SER A 50 25.00 -9.11 9.52
CA SER A 50 25.78 -10.01 10.37
C SER A 50 25.76 -9.65 11.87
N THR A 51 25.42 -8.41 12.19
CA THR A 51 25.37 -7.89 13.58
C THR A 51 23.95 -7.71 14.09
N LEU A 52 22.96 -7.77 13.19
CA LEU A 52 21.55 -7.60 13.52
C LEU A 52 21.01 -8.79 14.34
N PRO A 53 20.42 -8.55 15.54
CA PRO A 53 19.74 -9.60 16.27
C PRO A 53 18.53 -10.11 15.48
N LEU A 54 18.37 -11.43 15.42
CA LEU A 54 17.22 -12.07 14.79
C LEU A 54 15.89 -11.58 15.39
N GLU A 55 15.79 -11.38 16.71
CA GLU A 55 14.54 -10.90 17.33
C GLU A 55 14.17 -9.50 16.84
N ASP A 56 15.16 -8.61 16.71
CA ASP A 56 14.96 -7.24 16.20
C ASP A 56 14.47 -7.24 14.76
N LEU A 57 15.06 -8.08 13.91
CA LEU A 57 14.61 -8.25 12.52
C LEU A 57 13.16 -8.72 12.49
N LEU A 58 12.85 -9.75 13.27
CA LEU A 58 11.54 -10.37 13.29
C LEU A 58 10.47 -9.40 13.84
N GLY A 59 10.82 -8.62 14.87
CA GLY A 59 9.96 -7.56 15.40
C GLY A 59 9.73 -6.41 14.41
N SER A 60 10.76 -6.01 13.67
CA SER A 60 10.62 -5.01 12.60
C SER A 60 9.70 -5.52 11.48
N LEU A 61 9.84 -6.79 11.11
CA LEU A 61 8.98 -7.46 10.13
C LEU A 61 7.52 -7.52 10.60
N MET A 62 7.28 -7.95 11.84
CA MET A 62 5.95 -8.01 12.44
C MET A 62 5.26 -6.63 12.42
N THR A 63 5.99 -5.59 12.84
CA THR A 63 5.47 -4.21 12.89
C THR A 63 5.15 -3.68 11.49
N HIS A 64 6.00 -4.01 10.51
CA HIS A 64 5.78 -3.60 9.13
C HIS A 64 4.61 -4.33 8.49
N GLU A 65 4.44 -5.63 8.76
CA GLU A 65 3.30 -6.44 8.30
C GLU A 65 1.99 -5.88 8.85
N LEU A 66 1.95 -5.56 10.16
CA LEU A 66 0.80 -4.93 10.79
C LEU A 66 0.45 -3.60 10.13
N ARG A 67 1.44 -2.71 9.94
CA ARG A 67 1.23 -1.41 9.29
C ARG A 67 0.75 -1.53 7.84
N MET A 68 1.29 -2.48 7.07
CA MET A 68 0.82 -2.75 5.71
C MET A 68 -0.63 -3.23 5.71
N SER A 69 -1.00 -4.13 6.64
CA SER A 69 -2.37 -4.66 6.74
C SER A 69 -3.39 -3.60 7.15
N ASP A 70 -3.01 -2.67 8.04
CA ASP A 70 -3.84 -1.52 8.39
C ASP A 70 -3.98 -0.56 7.20
N GLN A 71 -2.92 -0.35 6.43
CA GLN A 71 -2.96 0.51 5.26
C GLN A 71 -3.80 -0.09 4.13
N GLU A 72 -3.80 -1.41 3.96
CA GLU A 72 -4.66 -2.12 2.99
C GLU A 72 -6.13 -2.07 3.40
N ARG A 73 -6.44 -2.12 4.71
CA ARG A 73 -7.80 -1.92 5.24
C ARG A 73 -8.29 -0.47 5.17
N ASN A 74 -7.36 0.48 5.27
CA ASN A 74 -7.65 1.91 5.29
C ASN A 74 -7.33 2.62 3.98
N GLU A 75 -7.03 1.92 2.86
CA GLU A 75 -6.93 2.60 1.57
C GLU A 75 -8.35 3.09 1.20
N PRO A 76 -8.62 4.41 1.24
CA PRO A 76 -9.77 4.90 0.52
C PRO A 76 -9.50 4.57 -0.94
N LYS A 77 -10.35 3.74 -1.55
CA LYS A 77 -10.37 3.50 -3.00
C LYS A 77 -10.07 4.84 -3.65
N LYS A 78 -8.88 4.97 -4.27
CA LYS A 78 -8.53 6.19 -4.99
C LYS A 78 -9.63 6.35 -6.04
N LYS A 79 -10.54 7.28 -5.79
CA LYS A 79 -11.54 7.70 -6.78
C LYS A 79 -10.74 8.46 -7.82
N THR A 80 -10.09 7.73 -8.71
CA THR A 80 -9.54 8.28 -9.94
C THR A 80 -10.75 8.75 -10.73
N ILE A 81 -11.05 10.04 -10.65
CA ILE A 81 -12.00 10.68 -11.55
C ILE A 81 -11.23 10.85 -12.86
N ALA A 82 -11.13 9.79 -13.64
CA ALA A 82 -10.62 9.86 -15.00
C ALA A 82 -11.75 10.38 -15.89
N LEU A 83 -11.52 11.52 -16.54
CA LEU A 83 -12.36 12.02 -17.62
C LEU A 83 -12.18 11.09 -18.82
N THR A 84 -13.10 10.15 -19.02
CA THR A 84 -13.15 9.36 -20.26
C THR A 84 -13.88 10.17 -21.30
N ALA A 85 -13.13 10.72 -22.26
CA ALA A 85 -13.69 11.21 -23.51
C ALA A 85 -14.13 10.00 -24.36
N SER A 86 -15.32 9.46 -24.08
CA SER A 86 -15.92 8.45 -24.94
C SER A 86 -16.65 9.15 -26.07
N THR A 87 -16.03 9.13 -27.24
CA THR A 87 -16.69 9.37 -28.52
C THR A 87 -17.73 8.27 -28.73
N GLY A 88 -19.01 8.65 -28.64
CA GLY A 88 -20.14 7.92 -29.22
C GLY A 88 -20.55 6.65 -28.48
N GLU A 89 -21.65 6.72 -27.73
CA GLU A 89 -22.86 5.93 -27.99
C GLU A 89 -23.99 6.46 -27.11
N GLU A 90 -25.14 6.69 -27.74
CA GLU A 90 -26.27 7.45 -27.22
C GLU A 90 -26.99 6.66 -26.10
N SER A 91 -26.56 6.86 -24.84
CA SER A 91 -27.34 6.49 -23.67
C SER A 91 -28.21 7.67 -23.26
N ASN A 92 -29.53 7.50 -23.30
CA ASN A 92 -30.50 8.57 -22.99
C ASN A 92 -30.45 9.04 -21.53
N GLU A 93 -29.69 8.37 -20.66
CA GLU A 93 -29.46 8.75 -19.26
C GLU A 93 -28.42 9.88 -19.13
N ASP A 94 -27.55 10.04 -20.13
CA ASP A 94 -26.51 11.08 -20.16
C ASP A 94 -27.09 12.49 -20.37
N LYS A 95 -28.29 12.60 -20.98
CA LYS A 95 -28.97 13.89 -21.20
C LYS A 95 -29.44 14.50 -19.88
N ASP A 96 -29.96 13.67 -18.97
CA ASP A 96 -30.46 14.12 -17.67
C ASP A 96 -29.30 14.52 -16.74
N GLU A 97 -28.19 13.77 -16.76
CA GLU A 97 -26.99 14.15 -16.01
C GLU A 97 -26.35 15.44 -16.54
N MET A 98 -26.26 15.60 -17.87
CA MET A 98 -25.78 16.84 -18.50
C MET A 98 -26.67 18.05 -18.19
N ALA A 99 -27.99 17.85 -18.10
CA ALA A 99 -28.93 18.91 -17.72
C ALA A 99 -28.76 19.35 -16.26
N LEU A 100 -28.51 18.41 -15.34
CA LEU A 100 -28.24 18.71 -13.93
C LEU A 100 -26.90 19.44 -13.74
N LEU A 101 -25.87 19.01 -14.46
CA LEU A 101 -24.56 19.68 -14.50
C LEU A 101 -24.67 21.10 -15.04
N THR A 102 -25.37 21.29 -16.16
CA THR A 102 -25.59 22.60 -16.77
C THR A 102 -26.33 23.53 -15.81
N LYS A 103 -27.42 23.07 -15.18
CA LYS A 103 -28.15 23.85 -14.16
C LYS A 103 -27.27 24.27 -12.98
N ARG A 104 -26.38 23.40 -12.53
CA ARG A 104 -25.46 23.69 -11.41
C ARG A 104 -24.42 24.74 -11.80
N ILE A 105 -23.86 24.64 -13.00
CA ILE A 105 -22.91 25.62 -13.54
C ILE A 105 -23.58 26.99 -13.72
N THR A 106 -24.79 27.05 -14.29
CA THR A 106 -25.52 28.32 -14.47
C THR A 106 -25.83 28.98 -13.12
N ARG A 107 -26.20 28.20 -12.10
CA ARG A 107 -26.43 28.73 -10.75
C ARG A 107 -25.18 29.37 -10.16
N ILE A 108 -24.02 28.70 -10.26
CA ILE A 108 -22.74 29.22 -9.78
C ILE A 108 -22.35 30.53 -10.50
N LEU A 109 -22.62 30.62 -11.80
CA LEU A 109 -22.33 31.83 -12.57
C LEU A 109 -23.23 33.00 -12.18
N LEU A 110 -24.51 32.74 -11.92
CA LEU A 110 -25.46 33.75 -11.45
C LEU A 110 -25.15 34.21 -10.02
N ASP A 111 -24.80 33.28 -9.13
CA ASP A 111 -24.40 33.59 -7.75
C ASP A 111 -23.13 34.44 -7.72
N LYS A 112 -22.17 34.19 -8.64
CA LYS A 112 -20.95 35.00 -8.75
C LYS A 112 -21.22 36.39 -9.31
N ASN A 113 -22.09 36.52 -10.33
CA ASN A 113 -22.43 37.83 -10.91
C ASN A 113 -23.20 38.72 -9.92
N ASN A 114 -24.09 38.14 -9.11
CA ASN A 114 -24.81 38.88 -8.06
C ASN A 114 -23.91 39.26 -6.87
N SER A 115 -22.82 38.51 -6.63
CA SER A 115 -21.83 38.82 -5.59
C SER A 115 -20.82 39.90 -6.02
N SER A 116 -20.67 40.16 -7.32
CA SER A 116 -19.78 41.21 -7.85
C SER A 116 -20.46 42.57 -8.07
N ASN A 117 -21.80 42.63 -7.96
CA ASN A 117 -22.60 43.86 -8.12
C ASN A 117 -23.07 44.47 -6.77
N LYS A 118 -22.41 44.13 -5.66
CA LYS A 118 -22.65 44.70 -4.33
C LYS A 118 -21.38 45.31 -3.74
#